data_AF-W4G417-F1
#
_entry.id   AF-W4G417-F1
#
_cell.length_a   1.000
_cell.length_b   1.000
_cell.length_c   1.000
_cell.angle_alpha   90.00
_cell.angle_beta   90.00
_cell.angle_gamma   90.00
#
_symmetry.space_group_name_H-M   'P 1'
#
loop_
_entity.id
_entity.type
_entity.pdbx_description
1 polymer ?
#
loop_
_entity_poly.entity_id
_entity_poly.type
_entity_poly.pdbx_seq_one_letter_code
_entity_poly.pdbx_strand_id
1 'polypeptide(L)'
;MLSAAEKLLLEGSVSECLGIGSATISRIVANWNQFHDPTFPPTSDKRGHRPRSVAHHFTTEIREIIKQANDTCTPVSATTICDDLKRTYNVDVAVRTMRRVLGRMGFKHQKGKTRFYLAETEANVAFRAKYLRKKINNRVQESGADAMPALPETWVDESRLRKTKSGKGPRVCIVGAGIVKLEGDKLVGRMVESSLKMWPSQRRAKRKNRNISNDDDDDYHGNFNAELLEMWFANLCSTLRDTYGPTNIHMDGARYHKRNTTASPTSVNKKVDIQAWLTIEGIEFGQELTKAELLELVKARRRPPIYAAQVIATNCGHTLYYTPPYHPELQPIKLIWGAVKNKIARRPSKTVAELITRLHAHFNELDDELWVSAYRKVQGFEDAYLETVNETPLVEDDVVSNDGDDPDVSELLDEFDDNVEY
;
A
#
# COMPACT_ATOMS: atom_id res chain seq x y z
N MET A 1 -63.32 -50.59 12.19
CA MET A 1 -63.08 -49.18 11.81
C MET A 1 -63.79 -48.31 12.83
N LEU A 2 -63.11 -47.30 13.40
CA LEU A 2 -63.72 -46.36 14.34
C LEU A 2 -64.84 -45.57 13.66
N SER A 3 -65.92 -45.30 14.40
CA SER A 3 -67.02 -44.43 13.97
C SER A 3 -66.57 -42.97 13.85
N ALA A 4 -67.33 -42.15 13.11
CA ALA A 4 -67.00 -40.74 12.91
C ALA A 4 -66.96 -39.94 14.22
N ALA A 5 -67.81 -40.29 15.19
CA ALA A 5 -67.84 -39.66 16.52
C ALA A 5 -66.58 -39.99 17.34
N GLU A 6 -66.09 -41.23 17.27
CA GLU A 6 -64.87 -41.65 17.96
C GLU A 6 -63.61 -40.99 17.37
N LYS A 7 -63.57 -40.76 16.04
CA LYS A 7 -62.46 -40.04 15.40
C LYS A 7 -62.39 -38.57 15.84
N LEU A 8 -63.54 -37.90 15.94
CA LEU A 8 -63.65 -36.52 16.41
C LEU A 8 -63.22 -36.36 17.88
N LEU A 9 -63.58 -37.33 18.74
CA LEU A 9 -63.14 -37.37 20.13
C LEU A 9 -61.61 -37.55 20.23
N LEU A 10 -61.05 -38.45 19.41
CA LEU A 10 -59.60 -38.69 19.37
C LEU A 10 -58.83 -37.45 18.88
N GLU A 11 -59.31 -36.77 17.83
CA GLU A 11 -58.71 -35.52 17.35
C GLU A 11 -58.75 -34.41 18.42
N GLY A 12 -59.84 -34.32 19.18
CA GLY A 12 -59.97 -33.42 20.32
C GLY A 12 -58.95 -33.70 21.43
N SER A 13 -58.81 -34.96 21.84
CA SER A 13 -57.83 -35.34 22.86
C SER A 13 -56.39 -35.10 22.41
N VAL A 14 -56.06 -35.37 21.14
CA VAL A 14 -54.71 -35.10 20.59
C VAL A 14 -54.45 -33.58 20.53
N SER A 15 -55.46 -32.79 20.19
CA SER A 15 -55.37 -31.32 20.18
C SER A 15 -55.06 -30.76 21.57
N GLU A 16 -55.75 -31.26 22.59
CA GLU A 16 -55.57 -30.84 23.98
C GLU A 16 -54.21 -31.28 24.55
N CYS A 17 -53.78 -32.53 24.29
CA CYS A 17 -52.50 -33.03 24.77
C CYS A 17 -51.28 -32.35 24.12
N LEU A 18 -51.37 -31.98 22.83
CA LEU A 18 -50.24 -31.41 22.09
C LEU A 18 -50.31 -29.89 21.91
N GLY A 19 -51.42 -29.25 22.27
CA GLY A 19 -51.65 -27.82 22.06
C GLY A 19 -51.75 -27.40 20.60
N ILE A 20 -51.96 -28.35 19.68
CA ILE A 20 -52.07 -28.10 18.24
C ILE A 20 -53.55 -28.00 17.88
N GLY A 21 -53.95 -26.96 17.13
CA GLY A 21 -55.35 -26.78 16.75
C GLY A 21 -55.92 -27.97 15.96
N SER A 22 -57.15 -28.39 16.31
CA SER A 22 -57.84 -29.55 15.71
C SER A 22 -57.84 -29.52 14.18
N ALA A 23 -58.08 -28.37 13.56
CA ALA A 23 -58.07 -28.20 12.10
C ALA A 23 -56.72 -28.51 11.42
N THR A 24 -55.61 -28.43 12.16
CA THR A 24 -54.28 -28.82 11.66
C THR A 24 -54.12 -30.33 11.77
N ILE A 25 -54.57 -30.93 12.88
CA ILE A 25 -54.56 -32.38 13.08
C ILE A 25 -55.41 -33.07 12.00
N SER A 26 -56.64 -32.59 11.74
CA SER A 26 -57.48 -33.15 10.69
C SER A 26 -56.84 -33.04 9.30
N ARG A 27 -56.09 -31.96 9.01
CA ARG A 27 -55.33 -31.81 7.76
C ARG A 27 -54.18 -32.81 7.63
N ILE A 28 -53.46 -33.06 8.72
CA ILE A 28 -52.37 -34.05 8.76
C ILE A 28 -52.93 -35.46 8.59
N VAL A 29 -54.02 -35.79 9.29
CA VAL A 29 -54.70 -37.08 9.17
C VAL A 29 -55.26 -37.29 7.76
N ALA A 30 -55.85 -36.26 7.15
CA ALA A 30 -56.29 -36.30 5.76
C ALA A 30 -55.12 -36.54 4.79
N ASN A 31 -53.98 -35.86 4.99
CA ASN A 31 -52.77 -36.08 4.20
C ASN A 31 -52.26 -37.52 4.34
N TRP A 32 -52.19 -38.05 5.57
CA TRP A 32 -51.84 -39.45 5.82
C TRP A 32 -52.80 -40.43 5.14
N ASN A 33 -54.10 -40.21 5.24
CA ASN A 33 -55.09 -41.09 4.61
C ASN A 33 -55.01 -41.04 3.08
N GLN A 34 -54.56 -39.92 2.50
CA GLN A 34 -54.45 -39.75 1.06
C GLN A 34 -53.17 -40.39 0.50
N PHE A 35 -52.04 -40.23 1.19
CA PHE A 35 -50.73 -40.61 0.66
C PHE A 35 -50.10 -41.82 1.36
N HIS A 36 -50.57 -42.16 2.56
CA HIS A 36 -50.02 -43.21 3.43
C HIS A 36 -48.50 -43.14 3.63
N ASP A 37 -47.94 -41.93 3.51
CA ASP A 37 -46.52 -41.65 3.64
C ASP A 37 -46.24 -41.03 5.02
N PRO A 38 -45.46 -41.68 5.89
CA PRO A 38 -45.25 -41.21 7.26
C PRO A 38 -44.22 -40.08 7.32
N THR A 39 -43.59 -39.74 6.19
CA THR A 39 -42.55 -38.71 6.14
C THR A 39 -43.11 -37.29 6.08
N PHE A 40 -44.41 -37.12 5.78
CA PHE A 40 -45.11 -35.83 5.66
C PHE A 40 -44.25 -34.74 4.99
N PRO A 41 -43.81 -34.95 3.74
CA PRO A 41 -42.87 -34.04 3.10
C PRO A 41 -43.46 -32.63 3.02
N PRO A 42 -42.70 -31.58 3.35
CA PRO A 42 -43.22 -30.22 3.39
C PRO A 42 -43.74 -29.81 2.01
N THR A 43 -44.99 -29.34 1.92
CA THR A 43 -45.51 -28.78 0.67
C THR A 43 -44.70 -27.54 0.30
N SER A 44 -44.19 -27.50 -0.93
CA SER A 44 -43.46 -26.35 -1.46
C SER A 44 -44.42 -25.24 -1.87
N ASP A 45 -45.29 -24.80 -0.96
CA ASP A 45 -46.14 -23.65 -1.23
C ASP A 45 -45.24 -22.41 -1.18
N LYS A 46 -44.77 -21.98 -2.36
CA LYS A 46 -44.08 -20.71 -2.51
C LYS A 46 -45.04 -19.62 -2.07
N ARG A 47 -44.88 -19.13 -0.83
CA ARG A 47 -45.59 -17.94 -0.35
C ARG A 47 -45.43 -16.82 -1.40
N GLY A 48 -46.52 -16.19 -1.78
CA GLY A 48 -46.49 -15.09 -2.75
C GLY A 48 -45.47 -14.04 -2.34
N HIS A 49 -44.57 -13.66 -3.25
CA HIS A 49 -43.61 -12.59 -3.03
C HIS A 49 -44.15 -11.28 -3.62
N ARG A 50 -43.84 -10.15 -2.99
CA ARG A 50 -44.12 -8.83 -3.57
C ARG A 50 -43.48 -8.69 -4.97
N PRO A 51 -44.15 -8.03 -5.93
CA PRO A 51 -43.61 -7.82 -7.27
C PRO A 51 -42.27 -7.08 -7.22
N ARG A 52 -41.43 -7.33 -8.22
CA ARG A 52 -40.13 -6.66 -8.34
C ARG A 52 -40.34 -5.17 -8.64
N SER A 53 -39.36 -4.36 -8.26
CA SER A 53 -39.37 -2.93 -8.58
C SER A 53 -39.33 -2.71 -10.10
N VAL A 54 -39.98 -1.64 -10.56
CA VAL A 54 -39.98 -1.18 -11.95
C VAL A 54 -38.58 -1.02 -12.55
N ALA A 55 -37.57 -0.74 -11.72
CA ALA A 55 -36.17 -0.67 -12.13
C ALA A 55 -35.63 -1.97 -12.76
N HIS A 56 -36.25 -3.13 -12.51
CA HIS A 56 -35.89 -4.39 -13.18
C HIS A 56 -36.21 -4.39 -14.68
N HIS A 57 -37.08 -3.49 -15.17
CA HIS A 57 -37.34 -3.37 -16.60
C HIS A 57 -36.24 -2.57 -17.32
N PHE A 58 -35.42 -1.82 -16.57
CA PHE A 58 -34.35 -0.95 -17.11
C PHE A 58 -32.96 -1.58 -17.03
N THR A 59 -32.88 -2.92 -17.10
CA THR A 59 -31.60 -3.61 -16.88
C THR A 59 -30.55 -3.32 -17.96
N THR A 60 -30.98 -3.04 -19.19
CA THR A 60 -30.08 -2.73 -20.31
C THR A 60 -29.52 -1.32 -20.15
N GLU A 61 -30.39 -0.36 -19.85
CA GLU A 61 -30.10 1.05 -19.68
C GLU A 61 -29.18 1.26 -18.46
N ILE A 62 -29.44 0.56 -17.36
CA ILE A 62 -28.55 0.58 -16.18
C ILE A 62 -27.15 0.05 -16.53
N ARG A 63 -27.05 -1.00 -17.38
CA ARG A 63 -25.75 -1.53 -17.82
C ARG A 63 -25.01 -0.54 -18.71
N GLU A 64 -25.71 0.15 -19.61
CA GLU A 64 -25.14 1.16 -20.49
C GLU A 64 -24.62 2.37 -19.71
N ILE A 65 -25.39 2.89 -18.75
CA ILE A 65 -24.97 3.99 -17.86
C ILE A 65 -23.68 3.61 -17.13
N ILE A 66 -23.62 2.41 -16.54
CA ILE A 66 -22.44 1.92 -15.83
C ILE A 66 -21.26 1.73 -16.78
N LYS A 67 -21.49 1.17 -17.97
CA LYS A 67 -20.45 0.96 -18.97
C LYS A 67 -19.86 2.28 -19.44
N GLN A 68 -20.70 3.25 -19.80
CA GLN A 68 -20.25 4.57 -20.26
C GLN A 68 -19.48 5.32 -19.17
N ALA A 69 -19.92 5.21 -17.91
CA ALA A 69 -19.19 5.78 -16.77
C ALA A 69 -17.81 5.12 -16.59
N ASN A 70 -17.74 3.80 -16.69
CA ASN A 70 -16.46 3.09 -16.64
C ASN A 70 -15.53 3.43 -17.82
N ASP A 71 -16.06 3.49 -19.05
CA ASP A 71 -15.30 3.82 -20.28
C ASP A 71 -14.73 5.25 -20.22
N THR A 72 -15.41 6.16 -19.52
CA THR A 72 -14.99 7.56 -19.31
C THR A 72 -14.29 7.80 -17.97
N CYS A 73 -14.01 6.74 -17.21
CA CYS A 73 -13.40 6.82 -15.88
C CYS A 73 -14.14 7.74 -14.89
N THR A 74 -15.46 7.87 -15.01
CA THR A 74 -16.28 8.70 -14.12
C THR A 74 -16.92 7.88 -12.98
N PRO A 75 -17.03 8.44 -11.76
CA PRO A 75 -17.67 7.74 -10.65
C PRO A 75 -19.16 7.49 -10.90
N VAL A 76 -19.60 6.23 -10.79
CA VAL A 76 -21.02 5.85 -10.86
C VAL A 76 -21.52 5.30 -9.53
N SER A 77 -22.68 5.78 -9.08
CA SER A 77 -23.30 5.37 -7.81
C SER A 77 -24.76 4.99 -7.99
N ALA A 78 -25.34 4.30 -6.99
CA ALA A 78 -26.78 4.01 -7.02
C ALA A 78 -27.66 5.27 -7.02
N THR A 79 -27.16 6.40 -6.50
CA THR A 79 -27.86 7.69 -6.53
C THR A 79 -27.86 8.26 -7.94
N THR A 80 -26.69 8.33 -8.58
CA THR A 80 -26.57 8.88 -9.94
C THR A 80 -27.38 8.06 -10.95
N ILE A 81 -27.42 6.73 -10.81
CA ILE A 81 -28.28 5.87 -11.64
C ILE A 81 -29.77 6.17 -11.42
N CYS A 82 -30.20 6.41 -10.17
CA CYS A 82 -31.59 6.80 -9.90
C CYS A 82 -31.93 8.16 -10.54
N ASP A 83 -31.03 9.13 -10.44
CA ASP A 83 -31.22 10.47 -11.00
C ASP A 83 -31.27 10.42 -12.54
N ASP A 84 -30.42 9.60 -13.17
CA ASP A 84 -30.43 9.40 -14.62
C ASP A 84 -31.69 8.70 -15.13
N LEU A 85 -32.19 7.69 -14.42
CA LEU A 85 -33.45 7.04 -14.75
C LEU A 85 -34.64 7.99 -14.58
N LYS A 86 -34.62 8.84 -13.55
CA LYS A 86 -35.64 9.86 -13.34
C LYS A 86 -35.60 10.93 -14.42
N ARG A 87 -34.42 11.41 -14.81
CA ARG A 87 -34.24 12.42 -15.86
C ARG A 87 -34.61 11.90 -17.25
N THR A 88 -34.20 10.68 -17.59
CA THR A 88 -34.29 10.16 -18.96
C THR A 88 -35.60 9.44 -19.23
N TYR A 89 -36.12 8.71 -18.24
CA TYR A 89 -37.28 7.84 -18.39
C TYR A 89 -38.43 8.20 -17.45
N ASN A 90 -38.31 9.26 -16.64
CA ASN A 90 -39.28 9.68 -15.63
C ASN A 90 -39.62 8.57 -14.61
N VAL A 91 -38.63 7.73 -14.27
CA VAL A 91 -38.80 6.63 -13.31
C VAL A 91 -38.20 6.99 -11.97
N ASP A 92 -39.05 7.16 -10.96
CA ASP A 92 -38.61 7.43 -9.59
C ASP A 92 -38.36 6.13 -8.81
N VAL A 93 -37.11 5.93 -8.37
CA VAL A 93 -36.67 4.73 -7.65
C VAL A 93 -35.90 5.15 -6.41
N ALA A 94 -36.31 4.67 -5.24
CA ALA A 94 -35.54 4.87 -4.02
C ALA A 94 -34.14 4.23 -4.13
N VAL A 95 -33.09 4.96 -3.71
CA VAL A 95 -31.68 4.51 -3.79
C VAL A 95 -31.45 3.14 -3.13
N ARG A 96 -32.13 2.85 -2.00
CA ARG A 96 -32.05 1.54 -1.33
C ARG A 96 -32.59 0.40 -2.21
N THR A 97 -33.61 0.67 -3.01
CA THR A 97 -34.16 -0.28 -3.98
C THR A 97 -33.19 -0.48 -5.13
N MET A 98 -32.58 0.59 -5.64
CA MET A 98 -31.57 0.52 -6.71
C MET A 98 -30.37 -0.34 -6.29
N ARG A 99 -29.84 -0.17 -5.08
CA ARG A 99 -28.76 -1.04 -4.55
C ARG A 99 -29.12 -2.53 -4.58
N ARG A 100 -30.37 -2.88 -4.26
CA ARG A 100 -30.86 -4.28 -4.34
C ARG A 100 -31.01 -4.77 -5.77
N VAL A 101 -31.34 -3.90 -6.71
CA VAL A 101 -31.43 -4.22 -8.15
C VAL A 101 -30.04 -4.50 -8.69
N LEU A 102 -29.08 -3.59 -8.45
CA LEU A 102 -27.67 -3.75 -8.85
C LEU A 102 -27.04 -5.04 -8.31
N GLY A 103 -27.26 -5.36 -7.02
CA GLY A 103 -26.76 -6.59 -6.43
C GLY A 103 -27.33 -7.85 -7.08
N ARG A 104 -28.60 -7.84 -7.52
CA ARG A 104 -29.21 -8.96 -8.27
C ARG A 104 -28.70 -9.05 -9.71
N MET A 105 -28.31 -7.93 -10.30
CA MET A 105 -27.68 -7.87 -11.63
C MET A 105 -26.23 -8.36 -11.62
N GLY A 106 -25.65 -8.59 -10.43
CA GLY A 106 -24.27 -9.06 -10.26
C GLY A 106 -23.24 -7.94 -10.04
N PHE A 107 -23.66 -6.68 -9.94
CA PHE A 107 -22.75 -5.57 -9.69
C PHE A 107 -22.27 -5.53 -8.24
N LYS A 108 -20.99 -5.22 -8.05
CA LYS A 108 -20.36 -5.02 -6.73
C LYS A 108 -19.84 -3.60 -6.62
N HIS A 109 -20.06 -2.97 -5.47
CA HIS A 109 -19.53 -1.65 -5.18
C HIS A 109 -18.04 -1.77 -4.82
N GLN A 110 -17.19 -1.06 -5.56
CA GLN A 110 -15.78 -0.84 -5.22
C GLN A 110 -15.57 0.65 -4.99
N LYS A 111 -14.81 1.01 -3.95
CA LYS A 111 -14.36 2.40 -3.78
C LYS A 111 -13.19 2.64 -4.71
N GLY A 112 -13.42 3.29 -5.84
CA GLY A 112 -12.34 3.89 -6.62
C GLY A 112 -11.75 5.04 -5.80
N LYS A 113 -10.53 4.87 -5.30
CA LYS A 113 -9.72 6.02 -4.87
C LYS A 113 -8.99 6.50 -6.11
N THR A 114 -9.46 7.55 -6.76
CA THR A 114 -8.59 8.38 -7.61
C THR A 114 -7.64 9.13 -6.67
N ARG A 115 -6.62 8.42 -6.17
CA ARG A 115 -5.38 9.07 -5.75
C ARG A 115 -4.55 9.13 -7.03
N PHE A 116 -4.05 10.31 -7.39
CA PHE A 116 -2.86 10.38 -8.25
C PHE A 116 -1.75 9.69 -7.46
N TYR A 117 -1.62 8.36 -7.62
CA TYR A 117 -0.79 7.54 -6.74
C TYR A 117 0.70 7.90 -6.85
N LEU A 118 1.07 8.56 -7.95
CA LEU A 118 2.42 9.04 -8.23
C LEU A 118 2.70 10.46 -7.69
N ALA A 119 1.66 11.23 -7.30
CA ALA A 119 1.76 12.64 -6.88
C ALA A 119 2.81 13.43 -7.70
N GLU A 120 2.63 13.46 -9.03
CA GLU A 120 3.57 14.02 -10.01
C GLU A 120 3.56 15.56 -10.01
N THR A 121 4.06 16.15 -8.92
CA THR A 121 4.45 17.57 -8.88
C THR A 121 5.65 17.80 -9.79
N GLU A 122 5.88 19.05 -10.22
CA GLU A 122 7.04 19.42 -11.04
C GLU A 122 8.37 18.96 -10.40
N ALA A 123 8.49 19.13 -9.08
CA ALA A 123 9.66 18.70 -8.33
C ALA A 123 9.86 17.17 -8.38
N ASN A 124 8.80 16.38 -8.23
CA ASN A 124 8.87 14.92 -8.27
C ASN A 124 9.21 14.40 -9.67
N VAL A 125 8.60 14.96 -10.71
CA VAL A 125 8.91 14.60 -12.10
C VAL A 125 10.35 14.97 -12.46
N ALA A 126 10.81 16.16 -12.07
CA ALA A 126 12.21 16.58 -12.28
C ALA A 126 13.19 15.69 -11.49
N PHE A 127 12.84 15.27 -10.27
CA PHE A 127 13.63 14.35 -9.47
C PHE A 127 13.73 12.97 -10.13
N ARG A 128 12.59 12.41 -10.58
CA ARG A 128 12.53 11.13 -11.32
C ARG A 128 13.38 11.20 -12.57
N ALA A 129 13.25 12.25 -13.38
CA ALA A 129 14.06 12.41 -14.59
C ALA A 129 15.57 12.47 -14.29
N LYS A 130 15.99 13.20 -13.24
CA LYS A 130 17.40 13.24 -12.80
C LYS A 130 17.89 11.87 -12.32
N TYR A 131 17.08 11.13 -11.59
CA TYR A 131 17.39 9.77 -11.13
C TYR A 131 17.55 8.80 -12.31
N LEU A 132 16.61 8.80 -13.26
CA LEU A 132 16.66 7.92 -14.43
C LEU A 132 17.91 8.19 -15.28
N ARG A 133 18.27 9.45 -15.53
CA ARG A 133 19.53 9.78 -16.25
C ARG A 133 20.76 9.15 -15.58
N LYS A 134 20.83 9.16 -14.25
CA LYS A 134 21.94 8.53 -13.51
C LYS A 134 21.97 7.01 -13.70
N LYS A 135 20.81 6.35 -13.67
CA LYS A 135 20.72 4.90 -13.91
C LYS A 135 21.09 4.51 -15.34
N ILE A 136 20.61 5.26 -16.34
CA ILE A 136 20.92 5.01 -17.75
C ILE A 136 22.40 5.23 -18.03
N ASN A 137 23.02 6.25 -17.44
CA ASN A 137 24.46 6.47 -17.59
C ASN A 137 25.31 5.34 -17.02
N ASN A 138 24.75 4.50 -16.13
CA ASN A 138 25.40 3.29 -15.65
C ASN A 138 25.08 2.06 -16.51
N ARG A 139 24.34 2.19 -17.62
CA ARG A 139 24.07 1.07 -18.53
C ARG A 139 25.09 1.06 -19.67
N VAL A 140 25.66 -0.12 -19.92
CA VAL A 140 26.44 -0.44 -21.11
C VAL A 140 25.56 -1.31 -21.99
N GLN A 141 25.38 -0.91 -23.24
CA GLN A 141 24.68 -1.71 -24.24
C GLN A 141 25.65 -2.01 -25.38
N GLU A 142 26.16 -3.23 -25.42
CA GLU A 142 26.82 -3.73 -26.63
C GLU A 142 25.75 -4.06 -27.68
N SER A 143 26.08 -3.86 -28.96
CA SER A 143 25.11 -3.96 -30.06
C SER A 143 24.38 -5.31 -30.05
N GLY A 144 23.07 -5.30 -29.81
CA GLY A 144 22.22 -6.50 -29.77
C GLY A 144 22.18 -7.25 -28.43
N ALA A 145 22.87 -6.76 -27.39
CA ALA A 145 22.84 -7.34 -26.05
C ALA A 145 21.88 -6.58 -25.12
N ASP A 146 21.37 -7.27 -24.09
CA ASP A 146 20.63 -6.68 -22.98
C ASP A 146 21.48 -5.59 -22.31
N ALA A 147 20.86 -4.49 -21.86
CA ALA A 147 21.57 -3.41 -21.17
C ALA A 147 22.13 -3.89 -19.81
N MET A 148 23.46 -3.82 -19.64
CA MET A 148 24.16 -4.30 -18.45
C MET A 148 24.68 -3.14 -17.58
N PRO A 149 24.79 -3.31 -16.25
CA PRO A 149 25.37 -2.28 -15.41
C PRO A 149 26.90 -2.19 -15.59
N ALA A 150 27.42 -0.98 -15.81
CA ALA A 150 28.86 -0.69 -15.89
C ALA A 150 29.54 -0.86 -14.53
N LEU A 151 28.92 -0.33 -13.48
CA LEU A 151 29.28 -0.57 -12.09
C LEU A 151 28.20 -1.41 -11.41
N PRO A 152 28.57 -2.29 -10.44
CA PRO A 152 27.60 -2.98 -9.61
C PRO A 152 26.53 -2.04 -9.06
N GLU A 153 25.28 -2.51 -9.05
CA GLU A 153 24.15 -1.77 -8.47
C GLU A 153 23.66 -2.51 -7.23
N THR A 154 23.47 -1.76 -6.14
CA THR A 154 22.94 -2.28 -4.88
C THR A 154 21.69 -1.53 -4.49
N TRP A 155 20.64 -2.24 -4.05
CA TRP A 155 19.42 -1.65 -3.52
C TRP A 155 19.29 -1.97 -2.04
N VAL A 156 19.10 -0.93 -1.25
CA VAL A 156 18.85 -1.00 0.20
C VAL A 156 17.38 -0.75 0.44
N ASP A 157 16.77 -1.65 1.20
CA ASP A 157 15.41 -1.48 1.63
C ASP A 157 15.16 -2.23 2.94
N GLU A 158 14.27 -1.66 3.74
CA GLU A 158 13.73 -2.28 4.93
C GLU A 158 12.27 -2.68 4.72
N SER A 159 11.86 -3.72 5.43
CA SER A 159 10.53 -4.28 5.32
C SER A 159 10.06 -4.79 6.68
N ARG A 160 8.74 -4.86 6.82
CA ARG A 160 8.09 -5.40 8.01
C ARG A 160 7.19 -6.56 7.66
N LEU A 161 7.28 -7.63 8.45
CA LEU A 161 6.44 -8.81 8.31
C LEU A 161 5.67 -9.07 9.60
N ARG A 162 4.38 -9.38 9.44
CA ARG A 162 3.48 -9.67 10.56
C ARG A 162 3.35 -11.18 10.73
N LYS A 163 3.23 -11.60 11.99
CA LYS A 163 2.92 -12.99 12.32
C LYS A 163 1.50 -13.42 11.88
N THR A 164 0.53 -12.51 11.87
CA THR A 164 -0.91 -12.82 11.73
C THR A 164 -1.56 -12.03 10.60
N LYS A 165 -2.61 -12.61 9.99
CA LYS A 165 -3.35 -12.02 8.85
C LYS A 165 -4.23 -10.83 9.24
N SER A 166 -4.86 -10.87 10.43
CA SER A 166 -5.50 -9.67 10.99
C SER A 166 -4.39 -8.73 11.44
N GLY A 167 -4.52 -7.42 11.27
CA GLY A 167 -3.53 -6.41 11.69
C GLY A 167 -3.08 -6.40 13.17
N LYS A 168 -3.43 -7.43 13.95
CA LYS A 168 -3.11 -7.69 15.35
C LYS A 168 -2.03 -8.79 15.45
N GLY A 169 -0.77 -8.41 15.67
CA GLY A 169 0.30 -9.37 15.98
C GLY A 169 1.69 -8.73 16.07
N PRO A 170 2.68 -9.42 16.65
CA PRO A 170 4.08 -8.98 16.66
C PRO A 170 4.60 -8.77 15.23
N ARG A 171 5.45 -7.77 15.05
CA ARG A 171 6.13 -7.45 13.78
C ARG A 171 7.60 -7.88 13.86
N VAL A 172 8.17 -8.24 12.72
CA VAL A 172 9.62 -8.40 12.53
C VAL A 172 10.09 -7.25 11.65
N CYS A 173 11.12 -6.55 12.10
CA CYS A 173 11.87 -5.57 11.31
C CYS A 173 12.95 -6.31 10.52
N ILE A 174 13.09 -5.98 9.26
CA ILE A 174 14.04 -6.60 8.33
C ILE A 174 14.71 -5.47 7.56
N VAL A 175 16.03 -5.49 7.45
CA VAL A 175 16.80 -4.63 6.55
C VAL A 175 17.77 -5.51 5.77
N GLY A 176 17.98 -5.19 4.50
CA GLY A 176 18.88 -5.95 3.65
C GLY A 176 19.30 -5.16 2.41
N ALA A 177 20.37 -5.63 1.79
CA ALA A 177 20.85 -5.09 0.54
C ALA A 177 21.02 -6.20 -0.50
N GLY A 178 20.52 -5.97 -1.70
CA GLY A 178 20.76 -6.85 -2.84
C GLY A 178 21.69 -6.20 -3.84
N ILE A 179 22.54 -6.99 -4.50
CA ILE A 179 23.47 -6.52 -5.51
C ILE A 179 23.24 -7.22 -6.84
N VAL A 180 23.35 -6.48 -7.94
CA VAL A 180 23.42 -7.00 -9.31
C VAL A 180 24.73 -6.52 -9.94
N LYS A 181 25.46 -7.44 -10.55
CA LYS A 181 26.77 -7.16 -11.19
C LYS A 181 27.04 -8.09 -12.36
N LEU A 182 28.04 -7.75 -13.14
CA LEU A 182 28.64 -8.66 -14.11
C LEU A 182 29.70 -9.55 -13.44
N GLU A 183 29.63 -10.85 -13.71
CA GLU A 183 30.70 -11.82 -13.47
C GLU A 183 31.13 -12.37 -14.84
N GLY A 184 32.21 -11.82 -15.40
CA GLY A 184 32.52 -11.98 -16.83
C GLY A 184 31.41 -11.35 -17.68
N ASP A 185 30.88 -12.09 -18.65
CA ASP A 185 29.79 -11.63 -19.53
C ASP A 185 28.39 -12.00 -19.01
N LYS A 186 28.30 -12.56 -17.80
CA LYS A 186 27.03 -13.00 -17.20
C LYS A 186 26.58 -12.01 -16.13
N LEU A 187 25.33 -11.55 -16.27
CA LEU A 187 24.65 -10.82 -15.21
C LEU A 187 24.25 -11.77 -14.08
N VAL A 188 24.65 -11.43 -12.86
CA VAL A 188 24.31 -12.18 -11.64
C VAL A 188 23.75 -11.22 -10.60
N GLY A 189 22.88 -11.72 -9.74
CA GLY A 189 22.35 -10.93 -8.62
C GLY A 189 22.10 -11.76 -7.39
N ARG A 190 22.33 -11.19 -6.21
CA ARG A 190 22.22 -11.91 -4.93
C ARG A 190 22.06 -10.94 -3.77
N MET A 191 21.74 -11.46 -2.58
CA MET A 191 21.87 -10.68 -1.34
C MET A 191 23.35 -10.37 -1.07
N VAL A 192 23.66 -9.16 -0.62
CA VAL A 192 25.01 -8.81 -0.16
C VAL A 192 25.30 -9.57 1.12
N GLU A 193 26.49 -10.15 1.22
CA GLU A 193 26.90 -10.94 2.38
C GLU A 193 26.76 -10.12 3.67
N SER A 194 26.24 -10.77 4.72
CA SER A 194 26.02 -10.16 6.04
C SER A 194 25.10 -8.93 6.09
N SER A 195 24.51 -8.50 4.98
CA SER A 195 23.62 -7.33 4.91
C SER A 195 22.25 -7.60 5.54
N LEU A 196 21.74 -8.83 5.43
CA LEU A 196 20.41 -9.18 5.93
C LEU A 196 20.40 -9.23 7.46
N LYS A 197 19.65 -8.31 8.08
CA LYS A 197 19.41 -8.28 9.53
C LYS A 197 17.92 -8.34 9.81
N MET A 198 17.54 -9.11 10.82
CA MET A 198 16.15 -9.29 11.24
C MET A 198 16.04 -9.30 12.76
N TRP A 199 15.07 -8.58 13.30
CA TRP A 199 14.78 -8.60 14.74
C TRP A 199 13.29 -8.40 15.01
N PRO A 200 12.77 -8.96 16.13
CA PRO A 200 11.43 -8.64 16.59
C PRO A 200 11.29 -7.14 16.89
N SER A 201 10.19 -6.53 16.44
CA SER A 201 9.80 -5.19 16.88
C SER A 201 9.51 -5.22 18.39
N GLN A 202 10.11 -4.29 19.14
CA GLN A 202 9.96 -4.21 20.58
C GLN A 202 8.71 -3.43 21.02
N ARG A 203 8.07 -2.68 20.11
CA ARG A 203 6.83 -1.93 20.40
C ARG A 203 5.58 -2.79 20.09
N ARG A 204 4.77 -3.08 21.12
CA ARG A 204 3.41 -3.63 20.95
C ARG A 204 2.49 -2.52 20.44
N ALA A 205 1.64 -2.81 19.45
CA ALA A 205 0.60 -1.87 19.01
C ALA A 205 -0.23 -1.40 20.23
N LYS A 206 -0.23 -0.09 20.52
CA LYS A 206 -0.96 0.43 21.68
C LYS A 206 -2.47 0.24 21.47
N ARG A 207 -3.21 -0.12 22.52
CA ARG A 207 -4.69 -0.16 22.49
C ARG A 207 -5.21 1.26 22.22
N LYS A 208 -5.93 1.46 21.12
CA LYS A 208 -6.62 2.72 20.82
C LYS A 208 -7.65 3.01 21.92
N ASN A 209 -7.35 3.96 22.80
CA ASN A 209 -8.29 4.46 23.82
C ASN A 209 -8.98 5.71 23.26
N ARG A 210 -10.31 5.70 23.10
CA ARG A 210 -11.06 6.73 22.34
C ARG A 210 -11.09 8.13 22.98
N ASN A 211 -10.65 8.28 24.23
CA ASN A 211 -10.82 9.51 25.01
C ASN A 211 -9.51 10.24 25.33
N ILE A 212 -8.39 9.85 24.70
CA ILE A 212 -7.13 10.57 24.80
C ILE A 212 -6.68 10.79 23.35
N SER A 213 -6.48 12.04 22.95
CA SER A 213 -5.71 12.38 21.75
C SER A 213 -4.28 11.92 21.99
N ASN A 214 -4.06 10.62 21.80
CA ASN A 214 -2.72 10.13 21.57
C ASN A 214 -2.50 10.38 20.10
N ASP A 215 -1.52 11.23 19.77
CA ASP A 215 -0.86 11.18 18.48
C ASP A 215 -0.67 9.70 18.11
N ASP A 216 -0.96 9.35 16.86
CA ASP A 216 -0.88 7.99 16.32
C ASP A 216 0.60 7.54 16.23
N ASP A 217 1.30 7.60 17.36
CA ASP A 217 2.69 7.26 17.60
C ASP A 217 2.83 5.74 17.86
N ASP A 218 2.09 4.97 17.05
CA ASP A 218 2.39 3.58 16.68
C ASP A 218 3.62 3.55 15.71
N ASP A 219 4.34 4.67 15.67
CA ASP A 219 5.40 5.06 14.77
C ASP A 219 6.55 4.05 14.79
N TYR A 220 6.62 3.45 13.61
CA TYR A 220 7.72 2.79 12.93
C TYR A 220 9.13 3.20 13.40
N HIS A 221 9.39 4.48 13.63
CA HIS A 221 10.73 5.03 13.90
C HIS A 221 11.36 4.63 15.23
N GLY A 222 10.60 4.03 16.16
CA GLY A 222 11.15 3.53 17.43
C GLY A 222 11.97 2.24 17.33
N ASN A 223 11.89 1.47 16.24
CA ASN A 223 12.59 0.17 16.10
C ASN A 223 13.77 0.18 15.12
N PHE A 224 13.87 1.19 14.26
CA PHE A 224 14.97 1.41 13.32
C PHE A 224 15.05 2.92 13.06
N ASN A 225 16.16 3.54 13.46
CA ASN A 225 16.36 4.99 13.40
C ASN A 225 17.62 5.33 12.58
N ALA A 226 17.92 6.62 12.42
CA ALA A 226 19.05 7.07 11.62
C ALA A 226 20.40 6.50 12.11
N GLU A 227 20.62 6.44 13.43
CA GLU A 227 21.86 5.92 14.00
C GLU A 227 22.05 4.42 13.70
N LEU A 228 21.01 3.62 13.90
CA LEU A 228 21.04 2.18 13.60
C LEU A 228 21.23 1.93 12.11
N LEU A 229 20.54 2.71 11.26
CA LEU A 229 20.72 2.67 9.82
C LEU A 229 22.17 2.98 9.46
N GLU A 230 22.73 4.09 9.94
CA GLU A 230 24.09 4.52 9.58
C GLU A 230 25.14 3.50 10.00
N MET A 231 24.99 2.91 11.19
CA MET A 231 25.89 1.88 11.68
C MET A 231 25.80 0.60 10.85
N TRP A 232 24.59 0.18 10.47
CA TRP A 232 24.38 -0.93 9.53
C TRP A 232 24.92 -0.61 8.12
N PHE A 233 24.67 0.60 7.64
CA PHE A 233 25.01 1.06 6.31
C PHE A 233 26.53 1.23 6.13
N ALA A 234 27.25 1.65 7.18
CA ALA A 234 28.71 1.71 7.17
C ALA A 234 29.34 0.31 7.04
N ASN A 235 28.78 -0.69 7.72
CA ASN A 235 29.21 -2.08 7.58
C ASN A 235 28.90 -2.62 6.17
N LEU A 236 27.73 -2.30 5.63
CA LEU A 236 27.37 -2.63 4.25
C LEU A 236 28.36 -2.00 3.26
N CYS A 237 28.63 -0.69 3.36
CA CYS A 237 29.57 0.00 2.48
C CYS A 237 30.99 -0.57 2.57
N SER A 238 31.45 -0.94 3.77
CA SER A 238 32.76 -1.60 3.93
C SER A 238 32.78 -2.95 3.19
N THR A 239 31.72 -3.76 3.35
CA THR A 239 31.58 -5.05 2.65
C THR A 239 31.53 -4.86 1.14
N LEU A 240 30.80 -3.86 0.66
CA LEU A 240 30.68 -3.55 -0.76
C LEU A 240 32.02 -3.16 -1.37
N ARG A 241 32.75 -2.26 -0.71
CA ARG A 241 34.09 -1.84 -1.13
C ARG A 241 35.05 -3.03 -1.21
N ASP A 242 35.08 -3.85 -0.17
CA ASP A 242 36.06 -4.94 -0.06
C ASP A 242 35.73 -6.11 -1.02
N THR A 243 34.46 -6.31 -1.37
CA THR A 243 33.99 -7.46 -2.18
C THR A 243 33.73 -7.13 -3.65
N TYR A 244 33.23 -5.92 -3.94
CA TYR A 244 32.71 -5.54 -5.26
C TYR A 244 33.33 -4.26 -5.82
N GLY A 245 34.07 -3.49 -5.00
CA GLY A 245 34.63 -2.20 -5.41
C GLY A 245 33.58 -1.08 -5.53
N PRO A 246 33.85 -0.04 -6.33
CA PRO A 246 32.91 1.07 -6.53
C PRO A 246 31.53 0.59 -6.97
N THR A 247 30.48 1.04 -6.28
CA THR A 247 29.11 0.52 -6.42
C THR A 247 28.14 1.70 -6.41
N ASN A 248 27.10 1.63 -7.25
CA ASN A 248 25.97 2.55 -7.21
C ASN A 248 24.92 1.99 -6.25
N ILE A 249 24.70 2.69 -5.15
CA ILE A 249 23.75 2.32 -4.10
C ILE A 249 22.45 3.10 -4.30
N HIS A 250 21.32 2.41 -4.24
CA HIS A 250 19.98 2.96 -4.35
C HIS A 250 19.23 2.74 -3.05
N MET A 251 18.70 3.79 -2.46
CA MET A 251 17.96 3.73 -1.19
C MET A 251 16.69 4.58 -1.31
N ASP A 252 15.61 4.22 -0.61
CA ASP A 252 14.43 5.08 -0.60
C ASP A 252 14.66 6.38 0.18
N GLY A 253 13.72 7.31 0.03
CA GLY A 253 13.82 8.65 0.58
C GLY A 253 13.33 8.83 2.01
N ALA A 254 13.18 7.78 2.83
CA ALA A 254 12.63 7.89 4.18
C ALA A 254 13.39 8.91 5.05
N ARG A 255 12.68 9.60 5.96
CA ARG A 255 13.25 10.71 6.76
C ARG A 255 14.54 10.33 7.49
N TYR A 256 14.57 9.16 8.12
CA TYR A 256 15.76 8.70 8.86
C TYR A 256 16.90 8.22 7.94
N HIS A 257 16.67 7.99 6.64
CA HIS A 257 17.72 7.79 5.63
C HIS A 257 18.42 9.09 5.22
N LYS A 258 17.79 10.23 5.54
CA LYS A 258 18.17 11.58 5.13
C LYS A 258 18.50 12.46 6.33
N ARG A 259 19.19 11.93 7.34
CA ARG A 259 19.72 12.76 8.43
C ARG A 259 20.72 13.77 7.87
N ASN A 260 20.31 15.04 7.88
CA ASN A 260 21.09 16.15 7.36
C ASN A 260 22.25 16.48 8.32
N THR A 261 23.49 16.42 7.83
CA THR A 261 24.69 16.76 8.60
C THR A 261 25.00 18.25 8.59
N THR A 262 24.38 18.99 7.67
CA THR A 262 24.49 20.45 7.51
C THR A 262 23.12 21.09 7.65
N ALA A 263 22.42 20.77 8.75
CA ALA A 263 21.07 21.25 8.98
C ALA A 263 21.05 22.78 9.15
N SER A 264 20.21 23.44 8.37
CA SER A 264 19.88 24.85 8.58
C SER A 264 18.72 24.99 9.57
N PRO A 265 18.63 26.11 10.30
CA PRO A 265 17.51 26.40 11.17
C PRO A 265 16.17 26.40 10.43
N THR A 266 15.11 26.03 11.14
CA THR A 266 13.72 25.96 10.65
C THR A 266 12.80 26.84 11.50
N SER A 267 11.52 26.92 11.13
CA SER A 267 10.46 27.57 11.90
C SER A 267 10.31 27.01 13.33
N VAL A 268 10.86 25.84 13.65
CA VAL A 268 10.89 25.29 15.02
C VAL A 268 11.96 25.95 15.90
N ASN A 269 13.07 26.41 15.32
CA ASN A 269 14.19 26.98 16.06
C ASN A 269 13.84 28.35 16.68
N LYS A 270 14.49 28.72 17.79
CA LYS A 270 14.28 30.04 18.38
C LYS A 270 14.96 31.10 17.50
N LYS A 271 14.46 32.35 17.53
CA LYS A 271 15.07 33.47 16.81
C LYS A 271 16.58 33.58 17.07
N VAL A 272 16.99 33.42 18.34
CA VAL A 272 18.41 33.48 18.74
C VAL A 272 19.26 32.38 18.10
N ASP A 273 18.72 31.17 17.92
CA ASP A 273 19.44 30.06 17.30
C ASP A 273 19.62 30.32 15.79
N ILE A 274 18.60 30.91 15.15
CA ILE A 274 18.65 31.31 13.74
C ILE A 274 19.71 32.40 13.54
N GLN A 275 19.74 33.41 14.40
CA GLN A 275 20.76 34.47 14.38
C GLN A 275 22.17 33.92 14.60
N ALA A 276 22.34 32.99 15.54
CA ALA A 276 23.62 32.33 15.79
C ALA A 276 24.10 31.55 14.56
N TRP A 277 23.20 30.82 13.89
CA TRP A 277 23.53 30.12 12.65
C TRP A 277 23.92 31.08 11.52
N LEU A 278 23.15 32.16 11.30
CA LEU A 278 23.48 33.18 10.30
C LEU A 278 24.86 33.80 10.56
N THR A 279 25.20 34.05 11.83
CA THR A 279 26.51 34.55 12.23
C THR A 279 27.62 33.55 11.91
N ILE A 280 27.42 32.26 12.21
CA ILE A 280 28.38 31.18 11.92
C ILE A 280 28.60 31.04 10.41
N GLU A 281 27.55 31.16 9.60
CA GLU A 281 27.64 31.14 8.14
C GLU A 281 28.17 32.45 7.53
N GLY A 282 28.44 33.47 8.35
CA GLY A 282 28.95 34.77 7.88
C GLY A 282 27.91 35.59 7.11
N ILE A 283 26.62 35.40 7.40
CA ILE A 283 25.52 36.13 6.78
C ILE A 283 25.15 37.32 7.68
N GLU A 284 25.28 38.53 7.17
CA GLU A 284 24.89 39.75 7.88
C GLU A 284 23.37 39.89 7.98
N PHE A 285 22.88 40.36 9.13
CA PHE A 285 21.46 40.59 9.38
C PHE A 285 21.25 41.73 10.41
N GLY A 286 20.11 42.43 10.31
CA GLY A 286 19.68 43.41 11.30
C GLY A 286 19.11 42.76 12.56
N GLN A 287 19.38 43.32 13.74
CA GLN A 287 18.92 42.74 15.01
C GLN A 287 17.40 42.85 15.21
N GLU A 288 16.80 43.84 14.58
CA GLU A 288 15.38 44.14 14.51
C GLU A 288 14.57 43.14 13.67
N LEU A 289 15.22 42.42 12.75
CA LEU A 289 14.54 41.48 11.85
C LEU A 289 13.73 40.44 12.62
N THR A 290 12.51 40.21 12.16
CA THR A 290 11.62 39.18 12.69
C THR A 290 12.16 37.78 12.41
N LYS A 291 11.63 36.78 13.14
CA LYS A 291 11.99 35.38 12.88
C LYS A 291 11.70 34.95 11.43
N ALA A 292 10.62 35.43 10.85
CA ALA A 292 10.26 35.14 9.46
C ALA A 292 11.27 35.75 8.47
N GLU A 293 11.65 37.02 8.64
CA GLU A 293 12.66 37.66 7.79
C GLU A 293 14.03 36.98 7.88
N LEU A 294 14.42 36.52 9.08
CA LEU A 294 15.64 35.73 9.25
C LEU A 294 15.56 34.36 8.56
N LEU A 295 14.40 33.71 8.55
CA LEU A 295 14.19 32.45 7.84
C LEU A 295 14.24 32.62 6.32
N GLU A 296 13.80 33.76 5.77
CA GLU A 296 13.99 34.08 4.36
C GLU A 296 15.48 34.21 3.99
N LEU A 297 16.29 34.83 4.85
CA LEU A 297 17.74 34.87 4.68
C LEU A 297 18.36 33.46 4.71
N VAL A 298 17.91 32.61 5.64
CA VAL A 298 18.33 31.20 5.69
C VAL A 298 17.93 30.49 4.39
N LYS A 299 16.69 30.64 3.91
CA LYS A 299 16.19 30.00 2.68
C LYS A 299 17.00 30.41 1.45
N ALA A 300 17.38 31.68 1.34
CA ALA A 300 18.14 32.23 0.22
C ALA A 300 19.63 31.82 0.23
N ARG A 301 20.19 31.44 1.39
CA ARG A 301 21.63 31.18 1.55
C ARG A 301 21.97 29.74 1.96
N ARG A 302 20.99 28.95 2.38
CA ARG A 302 21.22 27.56 2.78
C ARG A 302 21.82 26.76 1.63
N ARG A 303 22.78 25.90 1.97
CA ARG A 303 23.37 24.96 1.02
C ARG A 303 22.43 23.78 0.83
N PRO A 304 22.55 23.05 -0.31
CA PRO A 304 21.89 21.77 -0.46
C PRO A 304 22.24 20.85 0.72
N PRO A 305 21.27 20.09 1.25
CA PRO A 305 21.51 19.22 2.39
C PRO A 305 22.54 18.14 2.03
N ILE A 306 23.44 17.86 2.96
CA ILE A 306 24.36 16.71 2.88
C ILE A 306 23.84 15.66 3.86
N TYR A 307 23.58 14.45 3.38
CA TYR A 307 23.05 13.39 4.21
C TYR A 307 24.15 12.46 4.72
N ALA A 308 24.04 12.02 5.98
CA ALA A 308 25.03 11.16 6.62
C ALA A 308 25.30 9.87 5.81
N ALA A 309 24.25 9.25 5.27
CA ALA A 309 24.38 8.07 4.40
C ALA A 309 25.20 8.36 3.14
N GLN A 310 25.07 9.54 2.53
CA GLN A 310 25.89 9.91 1.36
C GLN A 310 27.36 10.05 1.73
N VAL A 311 27.66 10.65 2.90
CA VAL A 311 29.03 10.78 3.40
C VAL A 311 29.64 9.40 3.64
N ILE A 312 28.90 8.48 4.29
CA ILE A 312 29.33 7.10 4.53
C ILE A 312 29.65 6.38 3.21
N ALA A 313 28.74 6.43 2.23
CA ALA A 313 28.93 5.82 0.92
C ALA A 313 30.16 6.40 0.19
N THR A 314 30.27 7.73 0.15
CA THR A 314 31.38 8.43 -0.51
C THR A 314 32.73 8.09 0.11
N ASN A 315 32.80 8.04 1.44
CA ASN A 315 34.02 7.66 2.17
C ASN A 315 34.47 6.21 1.89
N CYS A 316 33.55 5.36 1.43
CA CYS A 316 33.85 3.99 1.01
C CYS A 316 34.07 3.84 -0.51
N GLY A 317 34.04 4.93 -1.28
CA GLY A 317 34.20 4.89 -2.74
C GLY A 317 32.94 4.50 -3.51
N HIS A 318 31.76 4.69 -2.91
CA HIS A 318 30.46 4.39 -3.53
C HIS A 318 29.68 5.67 -3.85
N THR A 319 28.71 5.55 -4.75
CA THR A 319 27.77 6.64 -5.05
C THR A 319 26.38 6.26 -4.57
N LEU A 320 25.75 7.11 -3.75
CA LEU A 320 24.39 6.89 -3.24
C LEU A 320 23.36 7.74 -4.00
N TYR A 321 22.31 7.08 -4.48
CA TYR A 321 21.14 7.68 -5.09
C TYR A 321 19.89 7.40 -4.27
N TYR A 322 19.10 8.45 -4.03
CA TYR A 322 17.76 8.29 -3.46
C TYR A 322 16.76 8.00 -4.58
N THR A 323 15.92 6.99 -4.38
CA THR A 323 14.87 6.62 -5.32
C THR A 323 13.77 7.70 -5.31
N PRO A 324 13.16 8.02 -6.46
CA PRO A 324 12.06 8.98 -6.53
C PRO A 324 10.89 8.57 -5.62
N PRO A 325 10.24 9.54 -4.95
CA PRO A 325 9.00 9.30 -4.23
C PRO A 325 7.95 8.59 -5.10
N TYR A 326 7.13 7.73 -4.50
CA TYR A 326 5.99 7.08 -5.17
C TYR A 326 6.32 6.18 -6.37
N HIS A 327 7.61 5.83 -6.56
CA HIS A 327 8.08 4.96 -7.64
C HIS A 327 8.75 3.67 -7.12
N PRO A 328 8.07 2.84 -6.29
CA PRO A 328 8.65 1.60 -5.78
C PRO A 328 8.98 0.57 -6.88
N GLU A 329 8.34 0.68 -8.05
CA GLU A 329 8.65 -0.14 -9.23
C GLU A 329 10.06 0.10 -9.80
N LEU A 330 10.73 1.20 -9.41
CA LEU A 330 12.13 1.47 -9.75
C LEU A 330 13.14 0.75 -8.84
N GLN A 331 12.67 -0.03 -7.86
CA GLN A 331 13.51 -0.77 -6.92
C GLN A 331 13.33 -2.30 -7.06
N PRO A 332 14.30 -3.03 -7.65
CA PRO A 332 14.22 -4.48 -7.82
C PRO A 332 14.03 -5.23 -6.49
N ILE A 333 14.63 -4.72 -5.41
CA ILE A 333 14.53 -5.34 -4.09
C ILE A 333 13.07 -5.42 -3.57
N LYS A 334 12.17 -4.53 -4.00
CA LYS A 334 10.73 -4.60 -3.67
C LYS A 334 10.08 -5.86 -4.24
N LEU A 335 10.49 -6.30 -5.44
CA LEU A 335 10.03 -7.56 -6.04
C LEU A 335 10.56 -8.77 -5.27
N ILE A 336 11.82 -8.71 -4.81
CA ILE A 336 12.43 -9.76 -3.98
C ILE A 336 11.73 -9.88 -2.63
N TRP A 337 11.48 -8.76 -1.95
CA TRP A 337 10.65 -8.75 -0.75
C TRP A 337 9.27 -9.33 -1.02
N GLY A 338 8.62 -8.94 -2.13
CA GLY A 338 7.33 -9.48 -2.55
C GLY A 338 7.34 -11.01 -2.70
N ALA A 339 8.36 -11.57 -3.35
CA ALA A 339 8.52 -13.01 -3.52
C ALA A 339 8.61 -13.74 -2.17
N VAL A 340 9.43 -13.24 -1.24
CA VAL A 340 9.57 -13.83 0.09
C VAL A 340 8.31 -13.64 0.94
N LYS A 341 7.72 -12.44 0.93
CA LYS A 341 6.45 -12.14 1.61
C LYS A 341 5.34 -13.10 1.14
N ASN A 342 5.27 -13.38 -0.17
CA ASN A 342 4.31 -14.31 -0.74
C ASN A 342 4.53 -15.75 -0.24
N LYS A 343 5.77 -16.24 -0.15
CA LYS A 343 6.09 -17.56 0.43
C LYS A 343 5.63 -17.66 1.89
N ILE A 344 5.86 -16.61 2.68
CA ILE A 344 5.41 -16.54 4.08
C ILE A 344 3.87 -16.48 4.17
N ALA A 345 3.20 -15.70 3.31
CA ALA A 345 1.75 -15.53 3.33
C ALA A 345 0.99 -16.84 3.03
N ARG A 346 1.53 -17.67 2.13
CA ARG A 346 0.96 -18.99 1.78
C ARG A 346 0.93 -19.96 2.97
N ARG A 347 1.90 -19.85 3.87
CA ARG A 347 1.97 -20.65 5.09
C ARG A 347 2.35 -19.75 6.26
N PRO A 348 1.39 -19.16 7.00
CA PRO A 348 1.71 -18.27 8.11
C PRO A 348 2.46 -18.98 9.25
N SER A 349 3.41 -18.30 9.89
CA SER A 349 4.20 -18.84 11.02
C SER A 349 3.46 -18.76 12.35
N LYS A 350 3.68 -19.75 13.25
CA LYS A 350 3.05 -19.82 14.58
C LYS A 350 3.82 -19.06 15.66
N THR A 351 5.10 -18.74 15.46
CA THR A 351 5.89 -17.91 16.38
C THR A 351 6.76 -16.90 15.62
N VAL A 352 7.28 -15.88 16.31
CA VAL A 352 8.22 -14.91 15.72
C VAL A 352 9.56 -15.57 15.41
N ALA A 353 10.04 -16.46 16.28
CA ALA A 353 11.26 -17.23 16.04
C ALA A 353 11.12 -18.09 14.77
N GLU A 354 10.00 -18.82 14.62
CA GLU A 354 9.70 -19.59 13.40
C GLU A 354 9.62 -18.69 12.16
N LEU A 355 9.01 -17.49 12.29
CA LEU A 355 8.98 -16.52 11.20
C LEU A 355 10.39 -16.10 10.77
N ILE A 356 11.27 -15.73 11.71
CA ILE A 356 12.66 -15.35 11.42
C ILE A 356 13.44 -16.50 10.77
N THR A 357 13.34 -17.71 11.32
CA THR A 357 14.00 -18.91 10.73
C THR A 357 13.55 -19.16 9.30
N ARG A 358 12.25 -19.04 9.03
CA ARG A 358 11.71 -19.23 7.68
C ARG A 358 12.06 -18.11 6.73
N LEU A 359 12.15 -16.88 7.22
CA LEU A 359 12.65 -15.77 6.42
C LEU A 359 14.08 -16.04 5.99
N HIS A 360 14.98 -16.39 6.92
CA HIS A 360 16.35 -16.78 6.57
C HIS A 360 16.39 -17.89 5.51
N ALA A 361 15.59 -18.94 5.68
CA ALA A 361 15.51 -20.02 4.70
C ALA A 361 15.06 -19.51 3.31
N HIS A 362 14.00 -18.70 3.25
CA HIS A 362 13.48 -18.20 1.98
C HIS A 362 14.40 -17.17 1.30
N PHE A 363 15.18 -16.39 2.05
CA PHE A 363 16.23 -15.53 1.48
C PHE A 363 17.40 -16.33 0.93
N ASN A 364 17.78 -17.42 1.60
CA ASN A 364 18.85 -18.30 1.13
C ASN A 364 18.44 -19.14 -0.09
N GLU A 365 17.15 -19.33 -0.32
CA GLU A 365 16.60 -19.98 -1.51
C GLU A 365 16.49 -19.06 -2.74
N LEU A 366 16.79 -17.76 -2.60
CA LEU A 366 16.73 -16.83 -3.74
C LEU A 366 17.87 -17.15 -4.69
N ASP A 367 17.53 -17.43 -5.95
CA ASP A 367 18.50 -17.68 -7.01
C ASP A 367 18.88 -16.40 -7.75
N ASP A 368 19.99 -16.49 -8.50
CA ASP A 368 20.49 -15.41 -9.33
C ASP A 368 19.47 -15.01 -10.42
N GLU A 369 18.69 -15.97 -10.93
CA GLU A 369 17.70 -15.75 -11.99
C GLU A 369 16.58 -14.80 -11.56
N LEU A 370 16.08 -14.94 -10.32
CA LEU A 370 15.05 -14.06 -9.78
C LEU A 370 15.55 -12.62 -9.64
N TRP A 371 16.78 -12.42 -9.18
CA TRP A 371 17.39 -11.09 -9.08
C TRP A 371 17.55 -10.43 -10.45
N VAL A 372 18.07 -11.19 -11.41
CA VAL A 372 18.25 -10.72 -12.78
C VAL A 372 16.90 -10.41 -13.44
N SER A 373 15.88 -11.24 -13.21
CA SER A 373 14.52 -10.97 -13.72
C SER A 373 13.91 -9.73 -13.09
N ALA A 374 14.07 -9.52 -11.78
CA ALA A 374 13.62 -8.31 -11.10
C ALA A 374 14.32 -7.07 -11.63
N TYR A 375 15.63 -7.15 -11.85
CA TYR A 375 16.43 -6.08 -12.44
C TYR A 375 15.95 -5.69 -13.84
N ARG A 376 15.80 -6.68 -14.73
CA ARG A 376 15.28 -6.45 -16.10
C ARG A 376 13.87 -5.87 -16.10
N LYS A 377 13.01 -6.29 -15.17
CA LYS A 377 11.67 -5.72 -15.03
C LYS A 377 11.71 -4.24 -14.66
N VAL A 378 12.62 -3.86 -13.75
CA VAL A 378 12.85 -2.45 -13.44
C VAL A 378 13.36 -1.69 -14.65
N GLN A 379 14.26 -2.26 -15.45
CA GLN A 379 14.73 -1.61 -16.67
C GLN A 379 13.60 -1.27 -17.64
N GLY A 380 12.60 -2.14 -17.79
CA GLY A 380 11.43 -1.85 -18.61
C GLY A 380 10.58 -0.68 -18.08
N PHE A 381 10.46 -0.50 -16.76
CA PHE A 381 9.81 0.69 -16.19
C PHE A 381 10.62 1.95 -16.45
N GLU A 382 11.93 1.88 -16.30
CA GLU A 382 12.83 2.99 -16.59
C GLU A 382 12.71 3.46 -18.04
N ASP A 383 12.66 2.51 -18.99
CA ASP A 383 12.52 2.81 -20.42
C ASP A 383 11.16 3.46 -20.71
N ALA A 384 10.07 2.90 -20.17
CA ALA A 384 8.73 3.48 -20.31
C ALA A 384 8.65 4.92 -19.75
N TYR A 385 9.27 5.17 -18.59
CA TYR A 385 9.28 6.52 -18.00
C TYR A 385 10.10 7.54 -18.78
N LEU A 386 11.10 7.10 -19.56
CA LEU A 386 11.87 7.97 -20.43
C LEU A 386 11.10 8.36 -21.67
N GLU A 387 10.37 7.40 -22.26
CA GLU A 387 9.52 7.66 -23.43
C GLU A 387 8.45 8.69 -23.13
N THR A 388 7.86 8.65 -21.93
CA THR A 388 6.76 9.54 -21.53
C THR A 388 7.20 10.74 -20.69
N VAL A 389 8.51 11.00 -20.55
CA VAL A 389 9.02 12.02 -19.61
C VAL A 389 8.52 13.43 -19.95
N ASN A 390 8.31 13.73 -21.23
CA ASN A 390 7.81 15.03 -21.70
C ASN A 390 6.27 15.09 -21.78
N GLU A 391 5.60 13.95 -21.62
CA GLU A 391 4.14 13.81 -21.78
C GLU A 391 3.43 13.64 -20.42
N THR A 392 4.17 13.70 -19.32
CA THR A 392 3.65 13.49 -17.96
C THR A 392 2.76 14.67 -17.54
N PRO A 393 1.44 14.49 -17.32
CA PRO A 393 0.56 15.55 -16.84
C PRO A 393 0.93 15.94 -15.41
N LEU A 394 1.21 17.22 -15.19
CA LEU A 394 1.57 17.74 -13.88
C LEU A 394 0.31 17.99 -13.04
N VAL A 395 0.37 17.65 -11.76
CA VAL A 395 -0.66 18.07 -10.80
C VAL A 395 -0.40 19.55 -10.47
N GLU A 396 -1.38 20.43 -10.68
CA GLU A 396 -1.31 21.82 -10.21
C GLU A 396 -1.24 21.82 -8.68
N ASP A 397 -0.28 22.56 -8.12
CA ASP A 397 -0.24 22.81 -6.67
C ASP A 397 -1.46 23.67 -6.30
N ASP A 398 -2.52 23.03 -5.80
CA ASP A 398 -3.61 23.74 -5.14
C ASP A 398 -2.98 24.57 -4.00
N VAL A 399 -3.05 25.89 -4.15
CA VAL A 399 -2.54 26.91 -3.23
C VAL A 399 -2.86 26.53 -1.79
N VAL A 400 -1.87 26.04 -1.07
CA VAL A 400 -1.92 25.99 0.39
C VAL A 400 -1.86 27.44 0.86
N SER A 401 -2.89 27.81 1.61
CA SER A 401 -3.03 29.08 2.32
C SER A 401 -1.71 29.60 2.85
N ASN A 402 -1.51 30.91 2.72
CA ASN A 402 -0.42 31.70 3.27
C ASN A 402 -0.33 31.56 4.81
N ASP A 403 0.22 30.44 5.27
CA ASP A 403 0.98 30.30 6.50
C ASP A 403 2.30 29.66 6.08
N GLY A 404 3.36 30.48 6.12
CA GLY A 404 4.65 30.16 5.53
C GLY A 404 5.33 28.96 6.17
N ASP A 405 5.15 27.80 5.55
CA ASP A 405 6.10 26.72 5.47
C ASP A 405 5.95 26.17 4.04
N ASP A 406 6.90 26.50 3.18
CA ASP A 406 7.09 25.81 1.91
C ASP A 406 7.47 24.37 2.30
N PRO A 407 6.58 23.38 2.15
CA PRO A 407 6.84 22.06 2.67
C PRO A 407 8.07 21.56 1.92
N ASP A 408 9.15 21.35 2.67
CA ASP A 408 10.26 20.54 2.19
C ASP A 408 9.63 19.29 1.59
N VAL A 409 9.98 18.92 0.36
CA VAL A 409 9.37 17.78 -0.37
C VAL A 409 9.49 16.46 0.44
N SER A 410 10.24 16.48 1.55
CA SER A 410 10.28 15.46 2.61
C SER A 410 9.02 15.34 3.48
N GLU A 411 8.14 16.35 3.53
CA GLU A 411 6.94 16.35 4.38
C GLU A 411 5.74 15.61 3.79
N LEU A 412 5.68 15.43 2.47
CA LEU A 412 4.56 14.75 1.80
C LEU A 412 4.70 13.21 1.72
N LEU A 413 5.78 12.64 2.25
CA LEU A 413 6.18 11.25 1.97
C LEU A 413 5.53 10.17 2.86
N ASP A 414 4.65 10.53 3.80
CA ASP A 414 4.22 9.64 4.90
C ASP A 414 2.98 8.75 4.65
N GLU A 415 2.51 8.57 3.42
CA GLU A 415 1.38 7.66 3.13
C GLU A 415 1.68 6.53 2.13
N PHE A 416 2.68 5.69 2.42
CA PHE A 416 2.68 4.31 1.90
C PHE A 416 2.58 3.30 3.04
N ASP A 417 1.32 3.08 3.48
CA ASP A 417 0.98 1.92 4.29
C ASP A 417 1.01 0.68 3.37
N ASP A 418 2.07 -0.11 3.53
CA ASP A 418 2.38 -1.40 2.89
C ASP A 418 1.28 -2.49 3.06
N ASN A 419 0.06 -2.12 3.45
CA ASN A 419 -1.12 -2.98 3.48
C ASN A 419 -1.71 -3.12 2.08
N VAL A 420 -0.94 -3.69 1.15
CA VAL A 420 -1.53 -4.33 -0.02
C VAL A 420 -2.10 -5.67 0.46
N GLU A 421 -3.38 -5.65 0.87
CA GLU A 421 -4.18 -6.87 0.99
C GLU A 421 -4.33 -7.47 -0.41
N TYR A 422 -3.60 -8.56 -0.68
CA TYR A 422 -3.93 -9.50 -1.76
C TYR A 422 -4.92 -10.55 -1.28
#